data_AF-A0A5D2L2H7-F1
#
_entry.id   AF-A0A5D2L2H7-F1
#
_cell.length_a   1.000
_cell.length_b   1.000
_cell.length_c   1.000
_cell.angle_alpha   90.00
_cell.angle_beta   90.00
_cell.angle_gamma   90.00
#
_symmetry.space_group_name_H-M   'P 1'
#
loop_
_entity.id
_entity.type
_entity.pdbx_description
1 polymer ?
#
loop_
_entity_poly.entity_id
_entity_poly.type
_entity_poly.pdbx_seq_one_letter_code
_entity_poly.pdbx_strand_id
1 'polypeptide(L)'
;MSWRFPPRGWLKFNVCGVVFEAKVGGGGVFRDEDGVARALFSGPSEAKDAKLAELKSIGVALELYEDKSGKVKLFFFAEIERRSYLSFGKVEHMGNEMAFALAIAGVMHSDTFKA
;
A
#
# COMPACT_ATOMS: atom_id res chain seq x y z
N MET A 1 -17.47 4.71 -0.83
CA MET A 1 -17.55 3.71 0.25
C MET A 1 -16.72 4.18 1.43
N SER A 2 -17.37 4.29 2.60
CA SER A 2 -16.69 4.52 3.87
C SER A 2 -15.80 3.34 4.26
N TRP A 3 -14.70 3.62 4.97
CA TRP A 3 -13.80 2.59 5.46
C TRP A 3 -14.52 1.64 6.43
N ARG A 4 -14.21 0.34 6.34
CA ARG A 4 -14.72 -0.73 7.20
C ARG A 4 -13.60 -1.70 7.57
N PHE A 5 -13.72 -2.30 8.75
CA PHE A 5 -12.90 -3.43 9.18
C PHE A 5 -12.96 -4.58 8.17
N PRO A 6 -11.84 -5.28 7.92
CA PRO A 6 -11.87 -6.49 7.12
C PRO A 6 -12.60 -7.62 7.87
N PRO A 7 -13.16 -8.61 7.16
CA PRO A 7 -13.76 -9.78 7.81
C PRO A 7 -12.75 -10.52 8.70
N ARG A 8 -13.23 -11.31 9.67
CA ARG A 8 -12.38 -12.15 10.51
C ARG A 8 -11.51 -13.09 9.65
N GLY A 9 -10.21 -13.13 9.94
CA GLY A 9 -9.18 -13.85 9.22
C GLY A 9 -8.61 -13.09 8.02
N TRP A 10 -9.09 -11.88 7.73
CA TRP A 10 -8.65 -11.08 6.59
C TRP A 10 -7.78 -9.92 7.01
N LEU A 11 -6.93 -9.54 6.07
CA LEU A 11 -6.09 -8.36 6.17
C LEU A 11 -6.56 -7.35 5.12
N LYS A 12 -6.43 -6.07 5.46
CA LYS A 12 -6.77 -4.96 4.58
C LYS A 12 -5.54 -4.11 4.31
N PHE A 13 -5.30 -3.88 3.03
CA PHE A 13 -4.25 -3.01 2.54
C PHE A 13 -4.88 -1.73 2.00
N ASN A 14 -4.53 -0.61 2.60
CA ASN A 14 -4.83 0.71 2.09
C ASN A 14 -3.52 1.26 1.53
N VAL A 15 -3.50 1.57 0.24
CA VAL A 15 -2.32 2.15 -0.43
C VAL A 15 -2.70 3.46 -1.11
N CYS A 16 -1.73 4.33 -1.33
CA CYS A 16 -1.92 5.57 -2.07
C CYS A 16 -0.63 5.94 -2.80
N GLY A 17 -0.78 6.41 -4.03
CA GLY A 17 0.27 7.15 -4.74
C GLY A 17 -0.08 8.63 -4.82
N VAL A 18 0.92 9.49 -4.68
CA VAL A 18 0.74 10.95 -4.71
C VAL A 18 1.77 11.61 -5.62
N VAL A 19 1.38 12.74 -6.20
CA VAL A 19 2.31 13.76 -6.70
C VAL A 19 2.14 14.97 -5.78
N PHE A 20 3.22 15.37 -5.11
CA PHE A 20 3.23 16.50 -4.19
C PHE A 20 4.51 17.31 -4.42
N GLU A 21 4.37 18.63 -4.64
CA GLU A 21 5.50 19.53 -4.94
C GLU A 21 6.43 19.01 -6.05
N ALA A 22 5.84 18.52 -7.15
CA ALA A 22 6.54 17.89 -8.29
C ALA A 22 7.37 16.63 -7.98
N LYS A 23 7.32 16.13 -6.74
CA LYS A 23 7.86 14.84 -6.34
C LYS A 23 6.76 13.79 -6.31
N VAL A 24 7.15 12.53 -6.47
CA VAL A 24 6.22 11.40 -6.50
C VAL A 24 6.53 10.48 -5.33
N GLY A 25 5.49 10.00 -4.65
CA GLY A 25 5.62 9.15 -3.48
C GLY A 25 4.52 8.12 -3.38
N GLY A 26 4.81 7.09 -2.59
CA GLY A 26 3.91 5.98 -2.32
C GLY A 26 3.87 5.67 -0.83
N GLY A 27 2.74 5.16 -0.38
CA GLY A 27 2.57 4.77 1.01
C GLY A 27 1.42 3.81 1.18
N GLY A 28 1.40 3.13 2.33
CA GLY A 28 0.32 2.24 2.65
C GLY A 28 0.33 1.74 4.08
N VAL A 29 -0.84 1.29 4.52
CA VAL A 29 -1.08 0.71 5.83
C VAL A 29 -1.72 -0.66 5.67
N PHE A 30 -1.19 -1.61 6.43
CA PHE A 30 -1.68 -2.96 6.56
C PHE A 30 -2.43 -3.11 7.88
N ARG A 31 -3.68 -3.57 7.82
CA ARG A 31 -4.56 -3.71 8.99
C ARG A 31 -5.11 -5.12 9.11
N ASP A 32 -5.33 -5.56 10.34
CA ASP A 32 -6.02 -6.82 10.64
C ASP A 32 -7.54 -6.65 10.77
N GLU A 33 -8.22 -7.74 11.13
CA GLU A 33 -9.65 -7.82 11.37
C GLU A 33 -10.17 -6.84 12.41
N ASP A 34 -9.34 -6.49 13.40
CA ASP A 34 -9.65 -5.49 14.43
C ASP A 34 -9.34 -4.05 13.96
N GLY A 35 -8.85 -3.91 12.72
CA GLY A 35 -8.45 -2.65 12.10
C GLY A 35 -7.15 -2.08 12.65
N VAL A 36 -6.43 -2.83 13.48
CA VAL A 36 -5.15 -2.43 14.06
C VAL A 36 -4.11 -2.42 12.95
N ALA A 37 -3.35 -1.33 12.86
CA ALA A 37 -2.25 -1.24 11.91
C ALA A 37 -1.13 -2.20 12.33
N ARG A 38 -0.78 -3.16 11.47
CA ARG A 38 0.26 -4.18 11.70
C ARG A 38 1.55 -3.88 10.93
N ALA A 39 1.49 -3.05 9.89
CA ALA A 39 2.64 -2.51 9.19
C ALA A 39 2.26 -1.20 8.48
N LEU A 40 3.26 -0.35 8.30
CA LEU A 40 3.17 0.91 7.57
C LEU A 40 4.39 0.98 6.65
N PHE A 41 4.21 1.53 5.46
CA PHE A 41 5.33 1.93 4.62
C PHE A 41 5.05 3.30 4.01
N SER A 42 6.13 3.99 3.70
CA SER A 42 6.15 5.33 3.16
C SER A 42 7.48 5.52 2.46
N GLY A 43 7.47 6.08 1.25
CA GLY A 43 8.72 6.36 0.55
C GLY A 43 8.55 7.16 -0.73
N PRO A 44 9.64 7.77 -1.22
CA PRO A 44 9.68 8.38 -2.53
C PRO A 44 9.51 7.32 -3.62
N SER A 45 9.02 7.72 -4.78
CA SER A 45 8.80 6.84 -5.93
C SER A 45 9.34 7.48 -7.20
N GLU A 46 10.09 6.73 -7.98
CA GLU A 46 10.54 7.13 -9.33
C GLU A 46 9.43 6.99 -10.39
N ALA A 47 8.17 6.83 -9.97
CA ALA A 47 7.06 6.76 -10.90
C ALA A 47 6.83 8.12 -11.59
N LYS A 48 6.33 8.07 -12.82
CA LYS A 48 6.03 9.28 -13.61
C LYS A 48 4.80 10.05 -13.12
N ASP A 49 3.91 9.39 -12.40
CA ASP A 49 2.65 9.96 -11.90
C ASP A 49 2.15 9.19 -10.67
N ALA A 50 1.12 9.75 -10.01
CA ALA A 50 0.50 9.16 -8.82
C ALA A 50 -0.10 7.77 -9.08
N LYS A 51 -0.64 7.49 -10.27
CA LYS A 51 -1.26 6.19 -10.57
C LYS A 51 -0.21 5.09 -10.62
N LEU A 52 0.92 5.35 -11.26
CA LEU A 52 2.03 4.42 -11.31
C LEU A 52 2.70 4.27 -9.94
N ALA A 53 2.76 5.34 -9.14
CA ALA A 53 3.24 5.27 -7.76
C ALA A 53 2.33 4.41 -6.86
N GLU A 54 1.01 4.53 -7.04
CA GLU A 54 0.03 3.70 -6.34
C GLU A 54 0.16 2.23 -6.75
N LEU A 55 0.33 1.95 -8.05
CA LEU A 55 0.56 0.60 -8.54
C LEU A 55 1.84 -0.01 -7.96
N LYS A 56 2.94 0.76 -7.87
CA LYS A 56 4.17 0.32 -7.20
C LYS A 56 3.92 0.05 -5.70
N SER A 57 3.12 0.88 -5.05
CA SER A 57 2.75 0.72 -3.63
C SER A 57 1.92 -0.57 -3.39
N ILE A 58 1.10 -0.98 -4.36
CA ILE A 58 0.43 -2.30 -4.32
C ILE A 58 1.47 -3.43 -4.33
N GLY A 59 2.51 -3.32 -5.17
CA GLY A 59 3.61 -4.29 -5.20
C GLY A 59 4.30 -4.44 -3.83
N VAL A 60 4.69 -3.33 -3.21
CA VAL A 60 5.29 -3.32 -1.86
C VAL A 60 4.35 -3.94 -0.82
N ALA A 61 3.05 -3.66 -0.89
CA ALA A 61 2.07 -4.24 0.02
C ALA A 61 1.98 -5.77 -0.11
N LEU A 62 2.10 -6.30 -1.34
CA LEU A 62 2.12 -7.74 -1.59
C LEU A 62 3.42 -8.38 -1.08
N GLU A 63 4.57 -7.75 -1.29
CA GLU A 63 5.86 -8.22 -0.75
C GLU A 63 5.86 -8.29 0.79
N LEU A 64 5.31 -7.27 1.45
CA LEU A 64 5.15 -7.26 2.92
C LEU A 64 4.22 -8.37 3.44
N TYR A 65 3.25 -8.79 2.63
CA TYR A 65 2.38 -9.91 2.97
C TYR A 65 3.13 -11.25 2.85
N GLU A 66 3.96 -11.42 1.83
CA GLU A 66 4.79 -12.62 1.65
C GLU A 66 5.73 -12.82 2.84
N ASP A 67 6.45 -11.78 3.25
CA ASP A 67 7.41 -11.82 4.36
C ASP A 67 6.75 -12.27 5.67
N LYS A 68 5.53 -11.80 5.94
CA LYS A 68 4.78 -12.15 7.15
C LYS A 68 4.09 -13.53 7.09
N SER A 69 3.84 -14.08 5.90
CA SER A 69 3.08 -15.33 5.72
C SER A 69 3.93 -16.54 5.34
N GLY A 70 5.20 -16.34 4.97
CA GLY A 70 6.17 -17.41 4.73
C GLY A 70 5.92 -18.25 3.46
N LYS A 71 5.12 -17.80 2.48
CA LYS A 71 4.89 -18.53 1.22
C LYS A 71 4.77 -17.65 -0.05
N VAL A 72 5.69 -17.96 -0.98
CA VAL A 72 5.82 -17.80 -2.46
C VAL A 72 5.56 -16.45 -3.16
N LYS A 73 6.65 -16.02 -3.83
CA LYS A 73 6.87 -15.06 -4.94
C LYS A 73 5.70 -14.83 -5.89
N LEU A 74 5.36 -13.56 -6.11
CA LEU A 74 4.68 -13.07 -7.31
C LEU A 74 5.51 -12.03 -8.08
N PHE A 75 6.05 -12.46 -9.21
CA PHE A 75 6.33 -11.58 -10.33
C PHE A 75 4.99 -11.12 -10.91
N PHE A 76 4.86 -9.84 -11.27
CA PHE A 76 3.72 -9.30 -12.02
C PHE A 76 3.68 -9.88 -13.44
N PHE A 77 3.40 -11.18 -13.57
CA PHE A 77 2.84 -11.84 -14.73
C PHE A 77 1.87 -12.89 -14.21
N ALA A 78 0.70 -12.95 -14.83
CA ALA A 78 -0.45 -13.73 -14.37
C ALA A 78 -0.10 -15.21 -14.09
N GLU A 79 0.04 -15.57 -12.82
CA GLU A 79 -0.19 -16.92 -12.31
C GLU A 79 -0.54 -16.86 -10.82
N ILE A 80 -1.80 -16.50 -10.53
CA ILE A 80 -2.39 -16.65 -9.20
C ILE A 80 -2.78 -18.13 -9.05
N GLU A 81 -1.80 -19.02 -8.90
CA GLU A 81 -2.08 -20.39 -8.47
C GLU A 81 -1.78 -20.55 -6.97
N ARG A 82 -2.88 -20.51 -6.20
CA ARG A 82 -3.29 -21.51 -5.19
C ARG A 82 -3.93 -20.86 -3.96
N ARG A 83 -5.22 -20.50 -4.12
CA ARG A 83 -6.23 -20.17 -3.08
C ARG A 83 -5.97 -18.96 -2.19
N SER A 84 -5.54 -17.85 -2.77
CA SER A 84 -5.59 -16.53 -2.12
C SER A 84 -6.72 -15.72 -2.74
N TYR A 85 -7.79 -15.44 -1.99
CA TYR A 85 -8.86 -14.54 -2.45
C TYR A 85 -8.36 -13.10 -2.32
N LEU A 86 -7.78 -12.53 -3.39
CA LEU A 86 -7.45 -11.11 -3.44
C LEU A 86 -8.62 -10.34 -4.04
N SER A 87 -9.06 -9.28 -3.36
CA SER A 87 -10.10 -8.38 -3.87
C SER A 87 -9.57 -6.96 -3.86
N PHE A 88 -9.80 -6.24 -4.97
CA PHE A 88 -9.47 -4.83 -5.09
C PHE A 88 -10.76 -4.02 -4.99
N GLY A 89 -10.74 -3.00 -4.15
CA GLY A 89 -11.84 -2.06 -4.00
C GLY A 89 -11.31 -0.64 -4.00
N LYS A 90 -11.90 0.23 -4.81
CA LYS A 90 -11.65 1.67 -4.72
C LYS A 90 -12.32 2.21 -3.47
N VAL A 91 -11.55 2.87 -2.61
CA VAL A 91 -12.07 3.57 -1.43
C VAL A 91 -12.23 5.05 -1.77
N GLU A 92 -13.25 5.71 -1.22
CA GLU A 92 -13.36 7.16 -1.31
C GLU A 92 -12.26 7.84 -0.50
N HIS A 93 -11.92 9.08 -0.84
CA HIS A 93 -10.78 9.80 -0.28
C HIS A 93 -10.74 9.79 1.26
N MET A 94 -11.90 9.97 1.91
CA MET A 94 -12.03 9.96 3.39
C MET A 94 -11.77 8.59 4.04
N GLY A 95 -11.78 7.49 3.27
CA GLY A 95 -11.48 6.16 3.77
C GLY A 95 -10.02 5.73 3.60
N ASN A 96 -9.16 6.59 3.05
CA ASN A 96 -7.77 6.29 2.72
C ASN A 96 -6.76 7.30 3.29
N GLU A 97 -7.18 8.14 4.24
CA GLU A 97 -6.41 9.29 4.76
C GLU A 97 -5.05 8.89 5.31
N MET A 98 -4.94 7.75 6.00
CA MET A 98 -3.66 7.29 6.53
C MET A 98 -2.68 6.90 5.42
N ALA A 99 -3.15 6.19 4.38
CA ALA A 99 -2.28 5.83 3.26
C ALA A 99 -1.87 7.08 2.46
N PHE A 100 -2.78 8.04 2.30
CA PHE A 100 -2.48 9.35 1.72
C PHE A 100 -1.41 10.10 2.53
N ALA A 101 -1.58 10.21 3.85
CA ALA A 101 -0.62 10.87 4.73
C ALA A 101 0.76 10.19 4.69
N LEU A 102 0.81 8.86 4.65
CA LEU A 102 2.06 8.10 4.48
C LEU A 102 2.70 8.37 3.12
N ALA A 103 1.93 8.47 2.04
CA ALA A 103 2.47 8.78 0.73
C ALA A 103 3.06 10.21 0.68
N ILE A 104 2.41 11.19 1.32
CA ILE A 104 2.94 12.56 1.48
C ILE A 104 4.20 12.57 2.35
N ALA A 105 4.19 11.85 3.48
CA ALA A 105 5.37 11.72 4.34
C ALA A 105 6.59 11.16 3.56
N GLY A 106 6.35 10.23 2.63
CA GLY A 106 7.39 9.62 1.81
C GLY A 106 8.03 10.62 0.85
N VAL A 107 7.24 11.59 0.38
CA VAL A 107 7.73 12.72 -0.42
C VAL A 107 8.49 13.74 0.43
N MET A 108 7.94 14.12 1.59
CA MET A 108 8.54 15.15 2.44
C MET A 108 9.85 14.70 3.09
N HIS A 109 9.97 13.41 3.41
CA HIS A 109 11.15 12.85 4.07
C HIS A 109 12.20 12.29 3.12
N SER A 110 12.02 12.42 1.79
CA SER A 110 13.03 12.01 0.79
C SER A 110 14.40 12.65 1.03
N ASP A 111 14.40 13.86 1.59
CA ASP A 111 15.61 14.66 1.78
C ASP A 111 16.17 14.52 3.21
N THR A 112 15.44 13.87 4.13
CA THR A 112 15.81 13.78 5.56
C THR A 112 16.63 12.53 5.89
N PHE A 113 16.57 11.48 5.06
CA PHE A 113 17.34 10.25 5.24
C PHE A 113 18.22 10.00 4.02
N LYS A 114 19.33 10.76 3.93
CA LYS A 114 20.47 10.34 3.12
C LYS A 114 21.28 9.35 3.96
N ALA A 115 21.45 8.13 3.47
CA ALA A 115 22.38 7.15 4.01
C ALA A 115 23.82 7.64 3.86
#